data_AF-A0A0L0VEA7-F1
#
_entry.id   AF-A0A0L0VEA7-F1
#
_cell.length_a   1.000
_cell.length_b   1.000
_cell.length_c   1.000
_cell.angle_alpha   90.00
_cell.angle_beta   90.00
_cell.angle_gamma   90.00
#
_symmetry.space_group_name_H-M   'P 1'
#
loop_
_entity.id
_entity.type
_entity.pdbx_description
1 polymer ?
#
loop_
_entity_poly.entity_id
_entity_poly.type
_entity_poly.pdbx_seq_one_letter_code
_entity_poly.pdbx_strand_id
1 'polypeptide(L)'
;MRFTFLALSFFLLILSCQASSHYIDPPTNSTNTIQSFSFKREFSLSNQDFEVTQDDNNAHILSVETHLKNKLALRFALDLIKPDGERVGVKVNGRKAHCNFDQTYKISNGVQLLFKTEGAGIDRWFIKKSGYIKQQYKWERHLRRLSGVVKGEDGRKVAYFSTKTWGSDFLAAISHSKWPQVSKHTIKTNGDVPLEILVALFASAAVRKDKCGW
;
A
#
# COMPACT_ATOMS: atom_id res chain seq x y z
N MET A 1 -13.22 -4.70 -45.58
CA MET A 1 -12.68 -5.58 -44.51
C MET A 1 -11.26 -5.15 -44.06
N ARG A 2 -11.03 -3.89 -43.67
CA ARG A 2 -9.73 -3.41 -43.14
C ARG A 2 -9.83 -2.71 -41.77
N PHE A 3 -11.05 -2.35 -41.34
CA PHE A 3 -11.31 -1.67 -40.07
C PHE A 3 -11.41 -2.60 -38.86
N THR A 4 -11.70 -3.89 -39.05
CA THR A 4 -11.80 -4.88 -37.95
C THR A 4 -10.45 -5.37 -37.44
N PHE A 5 -9.40 -5.38 -38.27
CA PHE A 5 -8.05 -5.79 -37.86
C PHE A 5 -7.29 -4.74 -37.03
N LEU A 6 -7.58 -3.45 -37.23
CA LEU A 6 -6.98 -2.34 -36.48
C LEU A 6 -7.52 -2.21 -35.05
N ALA A 7 -8.81 -2.50 -34.84
CA ALA A 7 -9.40 -2.48 -33.51
C ALA A 7 -8.90 -3.65 -32.63
N LEU A 8 -8.69 -4.83 -33.23
CA LEU A 8 -8.25 -6.03 -32.51
C LEU A 8 -6.79 -5.94 -32.05
N SER A 9 -5.92 -5.36 -32.89
CA SER A 9 -4.51 -5.15 -32.57
C SER A 9 -4.30 -4.07 -31.50
N PHE A 10 -5.11 -3.01 -31.49
CA PHE A 10 -5.10 -2.01 -30.43
C PHE A 10 -5.58 -2.60 -29.09
N PHE A 11 -6.61 -3.45 -29.08
CA PHE A 11 -7.06 -4.16 -27.87
C PHE A 11 -5.99 -5.11 -27.32
N LEU A 12 -5.31 -5.87 -28.19
CA LEU A 12 -4.21 -6.76 -27.80
C LEU A 12 -2.99 -6.00 -27.24
N LEU A 13 -2.70 -4.80 -27.75
CA LEU A 13 -1.67 -3.90 -27.22
C LEU A 13 -2.03 -3.34 -25.83
N ILE A 14 -3.31 -3.02 -25.58
CA ILE A 14 -3.77 -2.56 -24.26
C ILE A 14 -3.74 -3.70 -23.22
N LEU A 15 -4.14 -4.91 -23.62
CA LEU A 15 -4.09 -6.11 -22.76
C LEU A 15 -2.66 -6.53 -22.39
N SER A 16 -1.73 -6.49 -23.34
CA SER A 16 -0.31 -6.78 -23.08
C SER A 16 0.39 -5.68 -22.26
N CYS A 17 -0.10 -4.44 -22.31
CA CYS A 17 0.39 -3.34 -21.47
C CYS A 17 -0.02 -3.51 -19.99
N GLN A 18 -1.20 -4.09 -19.71
CA GLN A 18 -1.63 -4.40 -18.34
C GLN A 18 -0.79 -5.48 -17.67
N ALA A 19 -0.39 -6.53 -18.40
CA ALA A 19 0.41 -7.63 -17.87
C ALA A 19 1.80 -7.21 -17.36
N SER A 20 2.40 -6.15 -17.93
CA SER A 20 3.73 -5.66 -17.53
C SER A 20 3.75 -4.80 -16.26
N SER A 21 2.61 -4.19 -15.89
CA SER A 21 2.56 -3.17 -14.85
C SER A 21 2.63 -3.72 -13.42
N HIS A 22 2.27 -5.00 -13.23
CA HIS A 22 2.24 -5.69 -11.92
C HIS A 22 3.43 -6.65 -11.72
N TYR A 23 4.43 -6.58 -12.60
CA TYR A 23 5.62 -7.41 -12.51
C TYR A 23 6.49 -6.97 -11.33
N ILE A 24 6.89 -7.95 -10.51
CA ILE A 24 7.89 -7.82 -9.45
C ILE A 24 8.99 -8.84 -9.71
N ASP A 25 10.21 -8.50 -9.33
CA ASP A 25 11.36 -9.37 -9.52
C ASP A 25 11.25 -10.61 -8.61
N PRO A 26 11.86 -11.73 -8.99
CA PRO A 26 11.92 -12.92 -8.14
C PRO A 26 12.50 -12.60 -6.76
N PRO A 27 12.22 -13.41 -5.73
CA PRO A 27 12.80 -13.24 -4.41
C PRO A 27 14.33 -13.31 -4.43
N THR A 28 14.99 -12.54 -3.56
CA THR A 28 16.44 -12.64 -3.39
C THR A 28 16.81 -13.87 -2.56
N ASN A 29 15.97 -14.21 -1.58
CA ASN A 29 16.08 -15.46 -0.83
C ASN A 29 15.29 -16.57 -1.55
N SER A 30 15.97 -17.66 -1.91
CA SER A 30 15.37 -18.80 -2.62
C SER A 30 14.30 -19.55 -1.83
N THR A 31 14.20 -19.35 -0.51
CA THR A 31 13.13 -19.95 0.30
C THR A 31 11.82 -19.19 0.22
N ASN A 32 11.83 -17.95 -0.28
CA ASN A 32 10.65 -17.13 -0.42
C ASN A 32 9.96 -17.42 -1.76
N THR A 33 8.65 -17.19 -1.80
CA THR A 33 7.86 -17.22 -3.03
C THR A 33 7.12 -15.90 -3.20
N ILE A 34 6.74 -15.59 -4.45
CA ILE A 34 5.88 -14.44 -4.70
C ILE A 34 4.49 -14.74 -4.15
N GLN A 35 4.00 -13.87 -3.28
CA GLN A 35 2.71 -14.00 -2.63
C GLN A 35 1.85 -12.75 -2.87
N SER A 36 0.53 -12.94 -2.83
CA SER A 36 -0.44 -11.85 -2.94
C SER A 36 -1.36 -11.83 -1.72
N PHE A 37 -1.63 -10.63 -1.24
CA PHE A 37 -2.46 -10.37 -0.07
C PHE A 37 -3.51 -9.33 -0.40
N SER A 38 -4.75 -9.58 0.03
CA SER A 38 -5.84 -8.62 -0.03
C SER A 38 -5.94 -7.86 1.28
N PHE A 39 -6.14 -6.55 1.18
CA PHE A 39 -6.37 -5.65 2.30
C PHE A 39 -7.70 -4.95 2.08
N LYS A 40 -8.73 -5.30 2.85
CA LYS A 40 -10.09 -4.79 2.64
C LYS A 40 -10.52 -3.97 3.84
N ARG A 41 -11.28 -2.90 3.58
CA ARG A 41 -11.91 -2.13 4.65
C ARG A 41 -13.04 -2.92 5.28
N GLU A 42 -13.03 -2.97 6.60
CA GLU A 42 -14.10 -3.56 7.38
C GLU A 42 -15.26 -2.59 7.59
N PHE A 43 -16.46 -3.14 7.77
CA PHE A 43 -17.58 -2.34 8.23
C PHE A 43 -17.30 -1.86 9.66
N SER A 44 -17.63 -0.61 9.95
CA SER A 44 -17.32 0.11 11.20
C SER A 44 -18.04 -0.43 12.46
N LEU A 45 -18.15 -1.74 12.61
CA LEU A 45 -18.66 -2.43 13.79
C LEU A 45 -17.55 -2.78 14.77
N SER A 46 -16.32 -3.07 14.31
CA SER A 46 -15.21 -3.56 15.15
C SER A 46 -14.14 -2.52 15.50
N ASN A 47 -14.22 -1.28 15.00
CA ASN A 47 -13.15 -0.27 15.03
C ASN A 47 -11.83 -0.69 14.34
N GLN A 48 -11.82 -1.85 13.67
CA GLN A 48 -10.77 -2.24 12.75
C GLN A 48 -11.06 -1.58 11.41
N ASP A 49 -10.05 -0.92 10.84
CA ASP A 49 -10.26 -0.29 9.54
C ASP A 49 -10.00 -1.27 8.41
N PHE A 50 -9.15 -2.28 8.63
CA PHE A 50 -8.82 -3.23 7.58
C PHE A 50 -8.44 -4.63 8.07
N GLU A 51 -8.79 -5.62 7.26
CA GLU A 51 -8.31 -7.00 7.40
C GLU A 51 -7.39 -7.38 6.23
N VAL A 52 -6.37 -8.17 6.55
CA VAL A 52 -5.38 -8.66 5.59
C VAL A 52 -5.52 -10.16 5.47
N THR A 53 -5.83 -10.62 4.26
CA THR A 53 -5.94 -12.04 3.95
C THR A 53 -4.96 -12.41 2.84
N GLN A 54 -4.44 -13.63 2.87
CA GLN A 54 -3.69 -14.17 1.74
C GLN A 54 -4.64 -14.55 0.60
N ASP A 55 -4.30 -14.22 -0.64
CA ASP A 55 -5.21 -14.39 -1.78
C ASP A 55 -5.42 -15.87 -2.16
N ASP A 56 -4.41 -16.73 -1.94
CA ASP A 56 -4.43 -18.12 -2.40
C ASP A 56 -5.42 -19.00 -1.60
N ASN A 57 -5.57 -18.73 -0.31
CA ASN A 57 -6.33 -19.55 0.63
C ASN A 57 -7.29 -18.75 1.51
N ASN A 58 -7.38 -17.43 1.35
CA ASN A 58 -8.12 -16.50 2.20
C ASN A 58 -7.76 -16.59 3.69
N ALA A 59 -6.58 -17.10 4.04
CA ALA A 59 -6.12 -17.15 5.41
C ALA A 59 -5.97 -15.73 5.96
N HIS A 60 -6.47 -15.50 7.17
CA HIS A 60 -6.23 -14.25 7.89
C HIS A 60 -4.74 -14.15 8.28
N ILE A 61 -4.13 -13.01 7.97
CA ILE A 61 -2.70 -12.79 8.17
C ILE A 61 -2.44 -11.71 9.22
N LEU A 62 -3.20 -10.61 9.21
CA LEU A 62 -3.18 -9.58 10.25
C LEU A 62 -4.40 -8.65 10.12
N SER A 63 -4.70 -7.92 11.19
CA SER A 63 -5.71 -6.85 11.21
C SER A 63 -5.05 -5.49 11.44
N VAL A 64 -5.68 -4.42 10.98
CA VAL A 64 -5.20 -3.05 11.16
C VAL A 64 -6.26 -2.20 11.85
N GLU A 65 -5.93 -1.78 13.06
CA GLU A 65 -6.72 -0.84 13.84
C GLU A 65 -6.13 0.56 13.70
N THR A 66 -6.98 1.56 13.42
CA THR A 66 -6.51 2.94 13.34
C THR A 66 -7.04 3.75 14.50
N HIS A 67 -6.17 4.60 15.02
CA HIS A 67 -6.45 5.39 16.19
C HIS A 67 -6.31 6.86 15.83
N LEU A 68 -7.35 7.41 15.22
CA LEU A 68 -7.45 8.82 14.89
C LEU A 68 -8.11 9.58 16.06
N LYS A 69 -7.32 10.12 17.00
CA LYS A 69 -7.87 10.91 18.12
C LYS A 69 -8.10 12.38 17.75
N ASN A 70 -9.36 12.81 17.89
CA ASN A 70 -9.95 14.16 17.95
C ASN A 70 -9.62 15.19 16.84
N LYS A 71 -10.66 15.89 16.36
CA LYS A 71 -10.66 16.80 15.19
C LYS A 71 -9.60 17.92 15.21
N LEU A 72 -9.08 18.32 16.39
CA LEU A 72 -8.08 19.40 16.53
C LEU A 72 -6.62 18.93 16.67
N ALA A 73 -6.38 17.70 17.15
CA ALA A 73 -5.03 17.26 17.56
C ALA A 73 -4.38 16.27 16.60
N LEU A 74 -5.09 15.77 15.58
CA LEU A 74 -4.62 14.96 14.44
C LEU A 74 -3.66 13.81 14.80
N ARG A 75 -3.81 13.20 15.98
CA ARG A 75 -2.95 12.08 16.39
C ARG A 75 -3.24 10.86 15.55
N PHE A 76 -2.32 10.55 14.65
CA PHE A 76 -2.30 9.34 13.83
C PHE A 76 -1.50 8.26 14.55
N ALA A 77 -2.15 7.14 14.77
CA ALA A 77 -1.51 5.87 15.09
C ALA A 77 -2.27 4.72 14.41
N LEU A 78 -1.56 3.65 14.11
CA LEU A 78 -2.11 2.36 13.68
C LEU A 78 -1.55 1.28 14.59
N ASP A 79 -2.32 0.24 14.85
CA ASP A 79 -1.81 -1.00 15.41
C ASP A 79 -2.04 -2.12 14.37
N LEU A 80 -0.96 -2.81 14.00
CA LEU A 80 -1.06 -4.07 13.25
C LEU A 80 -1.19 -5.20 14.27
N ILE A 81 -2.21 -6.03 14.12
CA ILE A 81 -2.52 -7.12 15.06
C ILE A 81 -2.33 -8.44 14.33
N LYS A 82 -1.35 -9.24 14.78
CA LYS A 82 -1.08 -10.58 14.25
C LYS A 82 -2.11 -11.60 14.77
N PRO A 83 -2.20 -12.80 14.16
CA PRO A 83 -3.18 -13.82 14.57
C PRO A 83 -2.94 -14.35 16.00
N ASP A 84 -1.71 -14.27 16.50
CA ASP A 84 -1.33 -14.61 17.87
C ASP A 84 -1.64 -13.50 18.89
N GLY A 85 -2.18 -12.36 18.43
CA GLY A 85 -2.50 -11.20 19.25
C GLY A 85 -1.34 -10.21 19.45
N GLU A 86 -0.15 -10.48 18.91
CA GLU A 86 0.98 -9.55 18.96
C GLU A 86 0.63 -8.24 18.23
N ARG A 87 0.97 -7.10 18.85
CA ARG A 87 0.69 -5.77 18.31
C ARG A 87 1.96 -5.04 17.87
N VAL A 88 1.99 -4.64 16.60
CA VAL A 88 3.03 -3.78 16.04
C VAL A 88 2.47 -2.38 15.78
N GLY A 89 2.84 -1.44 16.65
CA GLY A 89 2.32 -0.08 16.59
C GLY A 89 3.07 0.81 15.60
N VAL A 90 2.33 1.63 14.85
CA VAL A 90 2.82 2.63 13.92
C VAL A 90 2.38 4.01 14.40
N LYS A 91 3.32 4.94 14.59
CA LYS A 91 3.03 6.29 15.10
C LYS A 91 3.69 7.36 14.24
N VAL A 92 2.97 8.43 13.93
CA VAL A 92 3.56 9.61 13.28
C VAL A 92 4.39 10.41 14.28
N ASN A 93 5.62 10.74 13.89
CA ASN A 93 6.47 11.64 14.65
C ASN A 93 5.80 13.03 14.76
N GLY A 94 5.73 13.59 15.96
CA GLY A 94 4.96 14.82 16.23
C GLY A 94 3.45 14.62 16.40
N ARG A 95 2.93 13.39 16.28
CA ARG A 95 1.52 13.02 16.52
C ARG A 95 0.50 13.88 15.76
N LYS A 96 0.82 14.44 14.59
CA LYS A 96 -0.13 15.13 13.73
C LYS A 96 0.06 14.69 12.29
N ALA A 97 -0.95 14.08 11.67
CA ALA A 97 -0.94 13.86 10.23
C ALA A 97 -1.22 15.19 9.50
N HIS A 98 -0.20 15.76 8.86
CA HIS A 98 -0.31 17.01 8.12
C HIS A 98 -0.30 16.72 6.63
N CYS A 99 -1.38 17.09 5.94
CA CYS A 99 -1.47 17.02 4.48
C CYS A 99 -0.45 17.99 3.87
N ASN A 100 0.24 17.58 2.81
CA ASN A 100 1.27 18.36 2.12
C ASN A 100 2.57 18.68 2.90
N PHE A 101 2.89 17.91 3.95
CA PHE A 101 4.17 18.00 4.64
C PHE A 101 4.87 16.65 4.72
N ASP A 102 6.20 16.68 4.73
CA ASP A 102 7.05 15.53 5.00
C ASP A 102 6.78 14.97 6.40
N GLN A 103 6.59 13.66 6.51
CA GLN A 103 6.26 13.02 7.77
C GLN A 103 7.00 11.70 7.95
N THR A 104 7.48 11.47 9.17
CA THR A 104 8.08 10.18 9.54
C THR A 104 7.11 9.38 10.40
N TYR A 105 6.83 8.15 9.99
CA TYR A 105 6.06 7.16 10.71
C TYR A 105 7.05 6.16 11.33
N LYS A 106 6.97 5.94 12.63
CA LYS A 106 7.83 5.01 13.36
C LYS A 106 7.03 3.76 13.68
N ILE A 107 7.55 2.61 13.28
CA ILE A 107 7.02 1.29 13.62
C ILE A 107 7.72 0.84 14.91
N SER A 108 7.00 0.17 15.81
CA SER A 108 7.51 -0.24 17.13
C SER A 108 8.73 -1.16 17.06
N ASN A 109 8.88 -1.90 15.96
CA ASN A 109 10.03 -2.74 15.65
C ASN A 109 11.28 -1.96 15.19
N GLY A 110 11.26 -0.63 15.26
CA GLY A 110 12.40 0.25 14.94
C GLY A 110 12.50 0.68 13.48
N VAL A 111 11.64 0.17 12.58
CA VAL A 111 11.60 0.61 11.17
C VAL A 111 10.92 1.98 11.08
N GLN A 112 11.40 2.83 10.16
CA GLN A 112 10.82 4.13 9.89
C GLN A 112 10.33 4.21 8.45
N LEU A 113 9.12 4.72 8.27
CA LEU A 113 8.57 5.09 6.97
C LEU A 113 8.65 6.62 6.83
N LEU A 114 9.26 7.12 5.77
CA LEU A 114 9.31 8.55 5.49
C LEU A 114 8.42 8.85 4.30
N PHE A 115 7.42 9.68 4.53
CA PHE A 115 6.64 10.32 3.49
C PHE A 115 7.31 11.64 3.12
N LYS A 116 7.55 11.85 1.82
CA LYS A 116 7.96 13.13 1.25
C LYS A 116 6.96 13.59 0.21
N THR A 117 6.58 14.86 0.31
CA THR A 117 5.81 15.51 -0.75
C THR A 117 6.74 16.02 -1.82
N GLU A 118 6.43 15.73 -3.07
CA GLU A 118 7.11 16.35 -4.19
C GLU A 118 6.16 17.28 -4.93
N GLY A 119 6.73 18.23 -5.68
CA GLY A 119 5.95 19.06 -6.59
C GLY A 119 5.20 18.22 -7.63
N ALA A 120 4.26 18.85 -8.33
CA ALA A 120 3.51 18.24 -9.45
C ALA A 120 2.63 17.03 -9.08
N GLY A 121 2.17 16.93 -7.84
CA GLY A 121 1.21 15.90 -7.46
C GLY A 121 1.83 14.50 -7.31
N ILE A 122 3.13 14.42 -7.08
CA ILE A 122 3.86 13.18 -6.83
C ILE A 122 4.19 13.11 -5.35
N ASP A 123 4.06 11.93 -4.76
CA ASP A 123 4.60 11.67 -3.44
C ASP A 123 5.51 10.45 -3.44
N ARG A 124 6.40 10.44 -2.44
CA ARG A 124 7.37 9.39 -2.24
C ARG A 124 7.27 8.88 -0.83
N TRP A 125 7.16 7.57 -0.71
CA TRP A 125 7.33 6.86 0.54
C TRP A 125 8.64 6.10 0.54
N PHE A 126 9.34 6.16 1.64
CA PHE A 126 10.60 5.45 1.84
C PHE A 126 10.49 4.54 3.06
N ILE A 127 10.84 3.27 2.90
CA ILE A 127 11.13 2.37 4.00
C ILE A 127 12.61 2.54 4.31
N LYS A 128 12.95 3.19 5.42
CA LYS A 128 14.35 3.44 5.77
C LYS A 128 15.06 2.16 6.17
N LYS A 129 16.33 2.05 5.78
CA LYS A 129 17.26 1.05 6.28
C LYS A 129 17.29 1.08 7.82
N SER A 130 17.13 -0.08 8.46
CA SER A 130 17.10 -0.22 9.93
C SER A 130 17.24 -1.69 10.32
N GLY A 131 18.16 -2.02 11.23
CA GLY A 131 18.31 -3.37 11.79
C GLY A 131 18.32 -4.51 10.74
N TYR A 132 17.16 -5.17 10.58
CA TYR A 132 16.94 -6.27 9.65
C TYR A 132 16.52 -5.84 8.23
N ILE A 133 16.09 -4.59 8.03
CA ILE A 133 15.90 -3.96 6.71
C ILE A 133 17.27 -3.54 6.17
N LYS A 134 17.80 -4.30 5.21
CA LYS A 134 19.21 -4.19 4.75
C LYS A 134 19.49 -3.03 3.82
N GLN A 135 18.48 -2.56 3.09
CA GLN A 135 18.56 -1.43 2.17
C GLN A 135 17.32 -0.55 2.29
N GLN A 136 17.37 0.65 1.73
CA GLN A 136 16.16 1.47 1.63
C GLN A 136 15.26 0.93 0.52
N TYR A 137 13.94 1.11 0.69
CA TYR A 137 12.98 0.88 -0.37
C TYR A 137 12.19 2.14 -0.64
N LYS A 138 11.85 2.40 -1.91
CA LYS A 138 11.10 3.56 -2.35
C LYS A 138 9.83 3.13 -3.05
N TRP A 139 8.72 3.78 -2.69
CA TRP A 139 7.47 3.74 -3.42
C TRP A 139 7.14 5.15 -3.90
N GLU A 140 7.18 5.36 -5.21
CA GLU A 140 6.90 6.63 -5.85
C GLU A 140 5.59 6.51 -6.63
N ARG A 141 4.70 7.48 -6.45
CA ARG A 141 3.36 7.45 -7.05
C ARG A 141 2.80 8.85 -7.24
N HIS A 142 1.79 8.95 -8.09
CA HIS A 142 0.92 10.12 -8.09
C HIS A 142 0.08 10.15 -6.81
N LEU A 143 -0.08 11.29 -6.15
CA LEU A 143 -0.73 11.39 -4.84
C LEU A 143 -2.15 10.79 -4.85
N ARG A 144 -2.89 10.97 -5.96
CA ARG A 144 -4.24 10.41 -6.15
C ARG A 144 -4.30 8.89 -6.32
N ARG A 145 -3.18 8.23 -6.56
CA ARG A 145 -3.12 6.80 -6.88
C ARG A 145 -2.45 6.04 -5.76
N LEU A 146 -3.14 5.04 -5.24
CA LEU A 146 -2.62 4.11 -4.24
C LEU A 146 -1.96 2.87 -4.87
N SER A 147 -1.99 2.76 -6.21
CA SER A 147 -1.28 1.70 -6.93
C SER A 147 0.14 2.15 -7.29
N GLY A 148 1.10 1.23 -7.25
CA GLY A 148 2.47 1.48 -7.71
C GLY A 148 3.46 0.44 -7.19
N VAL A 149 4.68 0.51 -7.72
CA VAL A 149 5.74 -0.45 -7.42
C VAL A 149 6.64 0.06 -6.29
N VAL A 150 6.99 -0.83 -5.37
CA VAL A 150 8.01 -0.63 -4.35
C VAL A 150 9.33 -1.17 -4.89
N LYS A 151 10.36 -0.33 -4.89
CA LYS A 151 11.69 -0.66 -5.42
C LYS A 151 12.77 -0.58 -4.36
N GLY A 152 13.76 -1.47 -4.42
CA GLY A 152 15.01 -1.36 -3.66
C GLY A 152 15.94 -0.27 -4.21
N GLU A 153 16.99 0.05 -3.46
CA GLU A 153 18.07 0.96 -3.92
C GLU A 153 18.81 0.40 -5.14
N ASP A 154 18.89 -0.93 -5.24
CA ASP A 154 19.37 -1.68 -6.40
C ASP A 154 18.44 -1.63 -7.63
N GLY A 155 17.29 -0.96 -7.51
CA GLY A 155 16.30 -0.83 -8.58
C GLY A 155 15.32 -2.00 -8.69
N ARG A 156 15.50 -3.07 -7.90
CA ARG A 156 14.64 -4.25 -7.94
C ARG A 156 13.24 -3.94 -7.49
N LYS A 157 12.25 -4.44 -8.21
CA LYS A 157 10.82 -4.34 -7.89
C LYS A 157 10.47 -5.44 -6.89
N VAL A 158 10.34 -5.11 -5.62
CA VAL A 158 10.15 -6.10 -4.53
C VAL A 158 8.69 -6.29 -4.15
N ALA A 159 7.86 -5.28 -4.36
CA ALA A 159 6.43 -5.36 -4.13
C ALA A 159 5.66 -4.46 -5.09
N TYR A 160 4.37 -4.75 -5.26
CA TYR A 160 3.43 -3.94 -6.01
C TYR A 160 2.16 -3.76 -5.20
N PHE A 161 1.80 -2.50 -5.00
CA PHE A 161 0.53 -2.12 -4.40
C PHE A 161 -0.49 -1.87 -5.51
N SER A 162 -1.69 -2.39 -5.32
CA SER A 162 -2.80 -2.20 -6.25
C SER A 162 -4.04 -1.81 -5.48
N THR A 163 -4.77 -0.84 -6.00
CA THR A 163 -6.08 -0.40 -5.49
C THR A 163 -7.06 -0.33 -6.63
N LYS A 164 -8.17 -1.05 -6.50
CA LYS A 164 -9.29 -1.01 -7.44
C LYS A 164 -10.54 -0.54 -6.74
N THR A 165 -11.23 0.43 -7.32
CA THR A 165 -12.55 0.89 -6.86
C THR A 165 -13.59 0.42 -7.85
N TRP A 166 -14.58 -0.34 -7.38
CA TRP A 166 -15.53 -1.07 -8.24
C TRP A 166 -14.85 -1.85 -9.38
N GLY A 167 -13.72 -2.50 -9.05
CA GLY A 167 -12.93 -3.28 -10.01
C GLY A 167 -12.01 -2.49 -10.95
N SER A 168 -12.00 -1.14 -10.88
CA SER A 168 -11.22 -0.29 -11.79
C SER A 168 -10.10 0.49 -11.09
N ASP A 169 -8.88 0.38 -11.62
CA ASP A 169 -7.73 1.19 -11.21
C ASP A 169 -7.90 2.67 -11.59
N PHE A 170 -8.56 2.93 -12.72
CA PHE A 170 -8.88 4.29 -13.16
C PHE A 170 -9.82 4.97 -12.17
N LEU A 171 -10.88 4.27 -11.75
CA LEU A 171 -11.82 4.80 -10.76
C LEU A 171 -11.15 5.00 -9.40
N ALA A 172 -10.23 4.12 -8.99
CA ALA A 172 -9.44 4.31 -7.78
C ALA A 172 -8.53 5.56 -7.79
N ALA A 173 -8.15 6.02 -8.99
CA ALA A 173 -7.32 7.21 -9.18
C ALA A 173 -8.12 8.52 -9.13
N ILE A 174 -9.41 8.49 -9.50
CA ILE A 174 -10.26 9.69 -9.56
C ILE A 174 -11.28 9.75 -8.42
N SER A 175 -11.64 8.61 -7.85
CA SER A 175 -12.60 8.44 -6.77
C SER A 175 -11.89 7.78 -5.60
N HIS A 176 -12.27 8.22 -4.42
CA HIS A 176 -11.76 7.68 -3.18
C HIS A 176 -12.94 7.46 -2.23
N SER A 177 -13.20 6.20 -1.93
CA SER A 177 -14.28 5.81 -1.03
C SER A 177 -13.71 5.24 0.25
N LYS A 178 -14.23 5.74 1.37
CA LYS A 178 -14.03 5.17 2.70
C LYS A 178 -15.01 4.05 3.00
N TRP A 179 -16.01 3.86 2.13
CA TRP A 179 -17.02 2.85 2.34
C TRP A 179 -16.38 1.46 2.25
N PRO A 180 -16.71 0.56 3.20
CA PRO A 180 -16.27 -0.83 3.16
C PRO A 180 -16.61 -1.48 1.83
N GLN A 181 -15.79 -2.44 1.39
CA GLN A 181 -15.98 -3.24 0.17
C GLN A 181 -15.99 -2.47 -1.18
N VAL A 182 -16.01 -1.14 -1.20
CA VAL A 182 -15.98 -0.35 -2.44
C VAL A 182 -14.61 -0.37 -3.11
N SER A 183 -13.55 -0.32 -2.30
CA SER A 183 -12.17 -0.41 -2.78
C SER A 183 -11.51 -1.69 -2.28
N LYS A 184 -10.87 -2.41 -3.19
CA LYS A 184 -10.03 -3.56 -2.88
C LYS A 184 -8.57 -3.14 -3.00
N HIS A 185 -7.81 -3.26 -1.92
CA HIS A 185 -6.37 -3.07 -1.92
C HIS A 185 -5.67 -4.43 -1.96
N THR A 186 -4.54 -4.51 -2.65
CA THR A 186 -3.76 -5.73 -2.80
C THR A 186 -2.28 -5.42 -2.71
N ILE A 187 -1.53 -6.30 -2.06
CA ILE A 187 -0.07 -6.28 -1.98
C ILE A 187 0.43 -7.57 -2.62
N LYS A 188 1.20 -7.43 -3.70
CA LYS A 188 1.99 -8.53 -4.25
C LYS A 188 3.44 -8.33 -3.83
N THR A 189 4.09 -9.31 -3.21
CA THR A 189 5.46 -9.17 -2.69
C THR A 189 6.30 -10.41 -2.99
N ASN A 190 7.61 -10.23 -3.16
CA ASN A 190 8.59 -11.30 -3.29
C ASN A 190 9.21 -11.71 -1.94
N GLY A 191 8.80 -11.06 -0.84
CA GLY A 191 9.29 -11.35 0.51
C GLY A 191 10.60 -10.67 0.91
N ASP A 192 11.21 -9.84 0.03
CA ASP A 192 12.43 -9.08 0.36
C ASP A 192 12.17 -7.95 1.38
N VAL A 193 10.90 -7.53 1.50
CA VAL A 193 10.40 -6.64 2.56
C VAL A 193 9.35 -7.41 3.37
N PRO A 194 9.46 -7.45 4.71
CA PRO A 194 8.45 -8.11 5.55
C PRO A 194 7.06 -7.51 5.35
N LEU A 195 6.05 -8.38 5.33
CA LEU A 195 4.68 -8.02 4.97
C LEU A 195 4.12 -6.95 5.92
N GLU A 196 4.41 -7.01 7.21
CA GLU A 196 3.94 -6.04 8.20
C GLU A 196 4.42 -4.61 7.88
N ILE A 197 5.62 -4.46 7.30
CA ILE A 197 6.15 -3.16 6.90
C ILE A 197 5.42 -2.66 5.66
N LEU A 198 5.14 -3.55 4.70
CA LEU A 198 4.37 -3.23 3.50
C LEU A 198 2.92 -2.85 3.84
N VAL A 199 2.27 -3.55 4.78
CA VAL A 199 0.94 -3.20 5.25
C VAL A 199 0.96 -1.89 6.03
N ALA A 200 1.90 -1.68 6.95
CA ALA A 200 2.05 -0.41 7.66
C ALA A 200 2.14 0.77 6.68
N LEU A 201 2.96 0.61 5.64
CA LEU A 201 3.13 1.61 4.59
C LEU A 201 1.84 1.85 3.81
N PHE A 202 1.21 0.78 3.33
CA PHE A 202 0.05 0.90 2.45
C PHE A 202 -1.18 1.43 3.20
N ALA A 203 -1.43 0.92 4.41
CA ALA A 203 -2.49 1.38 5.29
C ALA A 203 -2.27 2.86 5.69
N SER A 204 -1.03 3.25 6.02
CA SER A 204 -0.72 4.66 6.33
C SER A 204 -1.02 5.58 5.15
N ALA A 205 -0.68 5.17 3.93
CA ALA A 205 -0.99 5.93 2.73
C ALA A 205 -2.51 5.99 2.46
N ALA A 206 -3.24 4.89 2.65
CA ALA A 206 -4.69 4.84 2.47
C ALA A 206 -5.43 5.74 3.47
N VAL A 207 -5.09 5.67 4.76
CA VAL A 207 -5.68 6.51 5.80
C VAL A 207 -5.28 7.98 5.63
N ARG A 208 -4.07 8.25 5.15
CA ARG A 208 -3.65 9.61 4.77
C ARG A 208 -4.52 10.14 3.63
N LYS A 209 -4.77 9.34 2.59
CA LYS A 209 -5.67 9.68 1.48
C LYS A 209 -7.10 9.92 1.96
N ASP A 210 -7.61 9.11 2.91
CA ASP A 210 -8.92 9.37 3.56
C ASP A 210 -9.00 10.75 4.17
N LYS A 211 -7.91 11.18 4.82
CA LYS A 211 -7.89 12.43 5.56
C LYS A 211 -7.66 13.63 4.66
N CYS A 212 -6.73 13.51 3.71
CA CYS A 212 -6.31 14.62 2.85
C CYS A 212 -7.18 14.76 1.60
N GLY A 213 -7.89 13.71 1.18
CA GLY A 213 -8.79 13.75 0.02
C GLY A 213 -8.07 13.59 -1.32
N TRP A 214 -6.79 13.24 -1.31
CA TRP A 214 -6.01 12.94 -2.50
C TRP A 214 -5.01 11.83 -2.24
#